data_AF-A0A846ZPH1-F1
#
_entry.id   AF-A0A846ZPH1-F1
#
_cell.length_a   1.000
_cell.length_b   1.000
_cell.length_c   1.000
_cell.angle_alpha   90.00
_cell.angle_beta   90.00
_cell.angle_gamma   90.00
#
_symmetry.space_group_name_H-M   'P 1'
#
loop_
_entity.id
_entity.type
_entity.pdbx_description
1 polymer ?
#
loop_
_entity_poly.entity_id
_entity_poly.type
_entity_poly.pdbx_seq_one_letter_code
_entity_poly.pdbx_strand_id
1 'polypeptide(L)'
;MFELFKAELQRFRGWAIAYAALHLVVLFLICRLLDPGQQTLLFYQAFAAVYLLSGVVLGVVQMSGYRRGSAWLNLLHRPLAPWRIALALTGAGAVLLAAAIVLPLLAALGYQIAFTARVVDLRHGLLPLAALLLTSCGYLAGSYVTLANRRIAVTAIIFVLALYESRAGGVDALVVQALVLLWLAGLLWTAFKPDLSALPRSLPATLITALPLQMTIMLGFALLALGGEMVWTMLGTDPINMTAPPSDGYVALSRMTGNQRMKAALKGMHDRESEVLRRQIDLSKVYTLGEKIGGAVRRGRLTNEAPTAFVDAQRGQRLVFSQDRMRLEVFRQRDGKRVGEIGIGRRQAAFPVPVQPVGTLPGLRPGDQMLFGGHVIYQYDSAAAQVRPRITLPAGETAFDIEPVGAQLAVVSNRAVYFYDSLPLVDGLGAMKPRQRVQLPGNFGDLARLDVVEMVDGYLIDFDLSGGAYLPHGVHPVQVLVHVHDDGRVKTLARRELHQDFPAIFRYRHWLPSPLLYRLGEAGRNLFAPPRAYATSRTPVPAPMWWLAGAWSVIALIGGVWLGARRRIPWRARMAWLAACLAIGVPAWISLWLLYPRNASESVS
;
A
#
# COMPACT_ATOMS: atom_id res chain seq x y z
N MET A 1 3.20 -32.26 -27.16
CA MET A 1 2.84 -31.18 -26.22
C MET A 1 1.95 -31.71 -25.10
N PHE A 2 0.79 -32.28 -25.44
CA PHE A 2 -0.15 -32.85 -24.47
C PHE A 2 0.46 -33.93 -23.56
N GLU A 3 1.24 -34.87 -24.11
CA GLU A 3 1.92 -35.89 -23.30
C GLU A 3 2.90 -35.32 -22.27
N LEU A 4 3.64 -34.26 -22.63
CA LEU A 4 4.55 -33.59 -21.70
C LEU A 4 3.78 -32.90 -20.57
N PHE A 5 2.69 -32.21 -20.92
CA PHE A 5 1.80 -31.58 -19.95
C PHE A 5 1.19 -32.62 -18.98
N LYS A 6 0.67 -33.73 -19.51
CA LYS A 6 0.09 -34.82 -18.71
C LYS A 6 1.10 -35.47 -17.78
N ALA A 7 2.31 -35.74 -18.28
CA ALA A 7 3.39 -36.31 -17.46
C ALA A 7 3.75 -35.40 -16.27
N GLU A 8 3.83 -34.08 -16.48
CA GLU A 8 4.09 -33.13 -15.40
C GLU A 8 2.94 -33.06 -14.38
N LEU A 9 1.69 -33.12 -14.82
CA LEU A 9 0.56 -33.23 -13.90
C LEU A 9 0.64 -34.49 -13.04
N GLN A 10 0.96 -35.64 -13.65
CA GLN A 10 1.09 -36.91 -12.93
C GLN A 10 2.24 -36.88 -11.93
N ARG A 11 3.37 -36.26 -12.29
CA ARG A 11 4.57 -36.13 -11.44
C ARG A 11 4.27 -35.40 -10.13
N PHE A 12 3.48 -34.34 -10.17
CA PHE A 12 3.18 -33.51 -8.98
C PHE A 12 1.80 -33.77 -8.38
N ARG A 13 1.02 -34.70 -8.93
CA ARG A 13 -0.36 -34.99 -8.50
C ARG A 13 -0.49 -35.22 -7.00
N GLY A 14 0.35 -36.09 -6.42
CA GLY A 14 0.29 -36.42 -4.99
C GLY A 14 0.54 -35.20 -4.11
N TRP A 15 1.55 -34.41 -4.44
CA TRP A 15 1.88 -33.17 -3.73
C TRP A 15 0.77 -32.12 -3.84
N ALA A 16 0.19 -31.95 -5.03
CA ALA A 16 -0.91 -31.02 -5.24
C ALA A 16 -2.16 -31.41 -4.43
N ILE A 17 -2.50 -32.71 -4.38
CA ILE A 17 -3.64 -33.20 -3.57
C ILE A 17 -3.37 -33.00 -2.08
N ALA A 18 -2.17 -33.36 -1.59
CA ALA A 18 -1.81 -33.19 -0.19
C ALA A 18 -1.83 -31.70 0.23
N TYR A 19 -1.29 -30.82 -0.61
CA TYR A 19 -1.33 -29.38 -0.37
C TYR A 19 -2.76 -28.85 -0.40
N ALA A 20 -3.60 -29.28 -1.36
CA ALA A 20 -5.00 -28.87 -1.45
C ALA A 20 -5.76 -29.25 -0.17
N ALA A 21 -5.57 -30.46 0.34
CA ALA A 21 -6.19 -30.95 1.56
C ALA A 21 -5.74 -30.13 2.79
N LEU A 22 -4.44 -29.92 2.96
CA LEU A 22 -3.90 -29.09 4.04
C LEU A 22 -4.43 -27.65 3.98
N HIS A 23 -4.41 -27.05 2.79
CA HIS A 23 -4.90 -25.71 2.56
C HIS A 23 -6.40 -25.59 2.88
N LEU A 24 -7.20 -26.59 2.48
CA LEU A 24 -8.62 -26.65 2.81
C LEU A 24 -8.86 -26.73 4.32
N VAL A 25 -8.10 -27.55 5.05
CA VAL A 25 -8.17 -27.62 6.52
C VAL A 25 -7.88 -26.27 7.16
N VAL A 26 -6.81 -25.59 6.71
CA VAL A 26 -6.45 -24.25 7.20
C VAL A 26 -7.56 -23.25 6.90
N LEU A 27 -8.11 -23.24 5.69
CA LEU A 27 -9.22 -22.37 5.31
C LEU A 27 -10.46 -22.62 6.17
N PHE A 28 -10.82 -23.87 6.44
CA PHE A 28 -11.94 -24.20 7.32
C PHE A 28 -11.70 -23.75 8.76
N LEU A 29 -10.49 -23.93 9.29
CA LEU A 29 -10.12 -23.44 10.61
C LEU A 29 -10.27 -21.92 10.70
N ILE A 30 -9.77 -21.20 9.70
CA ILE A 30 -9.92 -19.75 9.61
C ILE A 30 -11.40 -19.37 9.50
N CYS A 31 -12.17 -20.05 8.65
CA CYS A 31 -13.60 -19.83 8.56
C CYS A 31 -14.30 -20.09 9.90
N ARG A 32 -13.78 -20.97 10.75
CA ARG A 32 -14.35 -21.19 12.07
C ARG A 32 -14.00 -20.07 13.07
N LEU A 33 -12.76 -19.59 13.04
CA LEU A 33 -12.22 -18.63 14.00
C LEU A 33 -12.55 -17.18 13.66
N LEU A 34 -12.52 -16.85 12.37
CA LEU A 34 -12.60 -15.48 11.85
C LEU A 34 -13.64 -15.43 10.74
N ASP A 35 -14.04 -14.22 10.36
CA ASP A 35 -14.87 -13.93 9.21
C ASP A 35 -13.99 -13.40 8.06
N PRO A 36 -13.57 -14.24 7.09
CA PRO A 36 -12.59 -13.86 6.08
C PRO A 36 -13.04 -12.67 5.25
N GLY A 37 -14.32 -12.57 4.88
CA GLY A 37 -14.85 -11.46 4.07
C GLY A 37 -14.84 -10.10 4.77
N GLN A 38 -14.60 -10.09 6.08
CA GLN A 38 -14.59 -8.88 6.91
C GLN A 38 -13.17 -8.49 7.38
N GLN A 39 -12.14 -9.23 6.95
CA GLN A 39 -10.76 -8.96 7.38
C GLN A 39 -10.14 -7.74 6.69
N THR A 40 -9.09 -7.20 7.31
CA THR A 40 -8.34 -6.05 6.83
C THR A 40 -7.36 -6.43 5.72
N LEU A 41 -6.83 -5.44 5.01
CA LEU A 41 -5.83 -5.62 3.95
C LEU A 41 -4.63 -6.47 4.39
N LEU A 42 -4.11 -6.26 5.62
CA LEU A 42 -2.95 -6.98 6.12
C LEU A 42 -3.17 -8.50 6.16
N PHE A 43 -4.37 -8.93 6.55
CA PHE A 43 -4.74 -10.35 6.56
C PHE A 43 -4.63 -10.94 5.15
N TYR A 44 -5.21 -10.27 4.16
CA TYR A 44 -5.13 -10.72 2.76
C TYR A 44 -3.71 -10.69 2.19
N GLN A 45 -2.89 -9.71 2.58
CA GLN A 45 -1.49 -9.62 2.18
C GLN A 45 -0.67 -10.81 2.70
N ALA A 46 -0.95 -11.30 3.92
CA ALA A 46 -0.29 -12.50 4.45
C ALA A 46 -0.62 -13.75 3.60
N PHE A 47 -1.89 -13.97 3.24
CA PHE A 47 -2.28 -15.07 2.35
C PHE A 47 -1.69 -14.91 0.94
N ALA A 48 -1.73 -13.70 0.40
CA ALA A 48 -1.12 -13.39 -0.90
C ALA A 48 0.38 -13.73 -0.91
N ALA A 49 1.12 -13.41 0.15
CA ALA A 49 2.52 -13.78 0.30
C ALA A 49 2.73 -15.30 0.31
N VAL A 50 1.91 -16.05 1.06
CA VAL A 50 1.98 -17.53 1.08
C VAL A 50 1.69 -18.13 -0.30
N TYR A 51 0.69 -17.62 -1.02
CA TYR A 51 0.37 -18.12 -2.36
C TYR A 51 1.44 -17.79 -3.40
N LEU A 52 2.01 -16.58 -3.32
CA LEU A 52 3.14 -16.17 -4.13
C LEU A 52 4.35 -17.07 -3.87
N LEU A 53 4.71 -17.30 -2.60
CA LEU A 53 5.81 -18.19 -2.21
C LEU A 53 5.57 -19.62 -2.70
N SER A 54 4.34 -20.13 -2.57
CA SER A 54 3.98 -21.47 -3.03
C SER A 54 4.20 -21.63 -4.54
N GLY A 55 3.87 -20.60 -5.31
CA GLY A 55 4.21 -20.52 -6.73
C GLY A 55 5.72 -20.56 -6.96
N VAL A 56 6.48 -19.69 -6.28
CA VAL A 56 7.96 -19.64 -6.38
C VAL A 56 8.58 -21.01 -6.10
N VAL A 57 8.17 -21.67 -5.01
CA VAL A 57 8.67 -23.00 -4.63
C VAL A 57 8.38 -24.02 -5.73
N LEU A 58 7.15 -24.08 -6.24
CA LEU A 58 6.82 -24.99 -7.34
C LEU A 58 7.65 -24.71 -8.60
N GLY A 59 7.79 -23.43 -8.97
CA GLY A 59 8.56 -23.02 -10.15
C GLY A 59 10.04 -23.41 -10.02
N VAL A 60 10.64 -23.18 -8.85
CA VAL A 60 12.02 -23.57 -8.56
C VAL A 60 12.18 -25.08 -8.59
N VAL A 61 11.33 -25.82 -7.87
CA VAL A 61 11.41 -27.29 -7.78
C VAL A 61 11.22 -27.94 -9.14
N GLN A 62 10.20 -27.51 -9.91
CA GLN A 62 9.93 -28.05 -11.23
C GLN A 62 11.08 -27.78 -12.19
N MET A 63 11.53 -26.53 -12.31
CA MET A 63 12.58 -26.15 -13.27
C MET A 63 13.98 -26.63 -12.86
N SER A 64 14.25 -26.78 -11.57
CA SER A 64 15.53 -27.35 -11.09
C SER A 64 15.70 -28.81 -11.52
N GLY A 65 14.60 -29.56 -11.62
CA GLY A 65 14.61 -30.91 -12.18
C GLY A 65 15.05 -30.94 -13.66
N TYR A 66 14.73 -29.89 -14.42
CA TYR A 66 15.06 -29.76 -15.84
C TYR A 66 16.41 -29.09 -16.11
N ARG A 67 16.92 -28.25 -15.19
CA ARG A 67 18.17 -27.50 -15.37
C ARG A 67 19.42 -28.40 -15.52
N ARG A 68 19.36 -29.67 -15.10
CA ARG A 68 20.46 -30.63 -15.27
C ARG A 68 20.77 -30.78 -16.77
N GLY A 69 22.05 -30.66 -17.16
CA GLY A 69 22.46 -30.55 -18.58
C GLY A 69 21.88 -31.63 -19.50
N SER A 70 21.90 -32.90 -19.08
CA SER A 70 21.33 -34.01 -19.85
C SER A 70 19.81 -33.96 -19.98
N ALA A 71 19.10 -33.54 -18.92
CA ALA A 71 17.65 -33.40 -18.92
C ALA A 71 17.19 -32.19 -19.75
N TRP A 72 17.91 -31.07 -19.65
CA TRP A 72 17.62 -29.85 -20.42
C TRP A 72 17.79 -30.09 -21.91
N LEU A 73 18.93 -30.70 -22.30
CA LEU A 73 19.19 -31.02 -23.71
C LEU A 73 18.14 -32.01 -24.22
N ASN A 74 17.86 -33.10 -23.49
CA ASN A 74 16.82 -34.06 -23.90
C ASN A 74 15.45 -33.38 -24.09
N LEU A 75 15.08 -32.49 -23.17
CA LEU A 75 13.83 -31.73 -23.27
C LEU A 75 13.76 -30.90 -24.56
N LEU A 76 14.84 -30.19 -24.90
CA LEU A 76 14.89 -29.32 -26.08
C LEU A 76 15.07 -30.06 -27.41
N HIS A 77 15.60 -31.29 -27.40
CA HIS A 77 15.71 -32.13 -28.60
C HIS A 77 14.40 -32.83 -28.96
N ARG A 78 13.34 -32.73 -28.14
CA ARG A 78 12.01 -33.19 -28.53
C ARG A 78 11.59 -32.45 -29.82
N PRO A 79 10.83 -33.09 -30.72
CA PRO A 79 10.36 -32.47 -31.97
C PRO A 79 9.23 -31.45 -31.72
N LEU A 80 9.50 -30.47 -30.87
CA LEU A 80 8.60 -29.41 -30.44
C LEU A 80 9.40 -28.11 -30.38
N ALA A 81 8.80 -27.02 -30.86
CA ALA A 81 9.39 -25.71 -30.69
C ALA A 81 9.56 -25.37 -29.19
N PRO A 82 10.65 -24.67 -28.78
CA PRO A 82 10.91 -24.34 -27.38
C PRO A 82 9.75 -23.66 -26.65
N TRP A 83 9.00 -22.80 -27.34
CA TRP A 83 7.83 -22.13 -26.76
C TRP A 83 6.68 -23.09 -26.44
N ARG A 84 6.51 -24.19 -27.21
CA ARG A 84 5.50 -25.23 -26.93
C ARG A 84 5.88 -26.05 -25.70
N ILE A 85 7.18 -26.28 -25.50
CA ILE A 85 7.70 -26.92 -24.29
C ILE A 85 7.44 -26.02 -23.08
N ALA A 86 7.82 -24.73 -23.19
CA ALA A 86 7.55 -23.75 -22.15
C ALA A 86 6.06 -23.69 -21.79
N LEU A 87 5.17 -23.62 -22.79
CA LEU A 87 3.72 -23.58 -22.55
C LEU A 87 3.19 -24.88 -21.92
N ALA A 88 3.71 -26.04 -22.29
CA ALA A 88 3.30 -27.31 -21.68
C ALA A 88 3.72 -27.40 -20.20
N LEU A 89 4.96 -27.02 -19.87
CA LEU A 89 5.46 -27.06 -18.49
C LEU A 89 4.74 -26.03 -17.60
N THR A 90 4.65 -24.79 -18.09
CA THR A 90 4.01 -23.69 -17.35
C THR A 90 2.52 -23.89 -17.22
N GLY A 91 1.85 -24.40 -18.25
CA GLY A 91 0.44 -24.78 -18.20
C GLY A 91 0.18 -25.87 -17.18
N ALA A 92 1.03 -26.90 -17.09
CA ALA A 92 0.91 -27.95 -16.08
C ALA A 92 1.08 -27.38 -14.67
N GLY A 93 2.08 -26.52 -14.46
CA GLY A 93 2.28 -25.80 -13.19
C GLY A 93 1.07 -24.97 -12.79
N ALA A 94 0.50 -24.19 -13.73
CA ALA A 94 -0.68 -23.38 -13.49
C ALA A 94 -1.92 -24.22 -13.10
N VAL A 95 -2.13 -25.37 -13.74
CA VAL A 95 -3.23 -26.29 -13.41
C VAL A 95 -3.04 -26.92 -12.03
N LEU A 96 -1.81 -27.31 -11.67
CA LEU A 96 -1.49 -27.84 -10.34
C LEU A 96 -1.77 -26.79 -9.26
N LEU A 97 -1.37 -25.53 -9.48
CA LEU A 97 -1.65 -24.44 -8.56
C LEU A 97 -3.14 -24.11 -8.48
N ALA A 98 -3.86 -24.14 -9.59
CA ALA A 98 -5.31 -23.99 -9.60
C ALA A 98 -6.00 -25.10 -8.76
N ALA A 99 -5.59 -26.35 -8.94
CA ALA A 99 -6.12 -27.46 -8.15
C ALA A 99 -5.78 -27.33 -6.65
N ALA A 100 -4.57 -26.88 -6.32
CA ALA A 100 -4.06 -26.80 -4.96
C ALA A 100 -4.53 -25.57 -4.17
N ILE A 101 -4.86 -24.46 -4.86
CA ILE A 101 -5.19 -23.17 -4.24
C ILE A 101 -6.61 -22.74 -4.58
N VAL A 102 -6.98 -22.71 -5.86
CA VAL A 102 -8.27 -22.18 -6.31
C VAL A 102 -9.42 -23.09 -5.90
N LEU A 103 -9.29 -24.41 -6.06
CA LEU A 103 -10.36 -25.34 -5.66
C LEU A 103 -10.66 -25.27 -4.15
N PRO A 104 -9.67 -25.32 -3.23
CA PRO A 104 -9.93 -25.11 -1.81
C PRO A 104 -10.55 -23.75 -1.49
N LEU A 105 -10.12 -22.67 -2.14
CA LEU A 105 -10.72 -21.34 -1.96
C LEU A 105 -12.18 -21.30 -2.42
N LEU A 106 -12.51 -21.91 -3.57
CA LEU A 106 -13.88 -22.02 -4.05
C LEU A 106 -14.73 -22.89 -3.12
N ALA A 107 -14.18 -23.98 -2.59
CA ALA A 107 -14.87 -24.82 -1.62
C ALA A 107 -15.15 -24.06 -0.31
N ALA A 108 -14.17 -23.31 0.20
CA ALA A 108 -14.34 -22.49 1.39
C ALA A 108 -15.35 -21.35 1.18
N LEU A 109 -15.32 -20.70 0.01
CA LEU A 109 -16.28 -19.68 -0.39
C LEU A 109 -17.69 -20.27 -0.49
N GLY A 110 -17.83 -21.42 -1.16
CA GLY A 110 -19.10 -22.15 -1.27
C GLY A 110 -19.64 -22.57 0.10
N TYR A 111 -18.75 -23.01 1.00
CA TYR A 111 -19.12 -23.30 2.38
C TYR A 111 -19.64 -22.06 3.12
N GLN A 112 -18.98 -20.90 2.95
CA GLN A 112 -19.44 -19.65 3.56
C GLN A 112 -20.83 -19.25 3.06
N ILE A 113 -21.06 -19.36 1.75
CA ILE A 113 -22.35 -19.03 1.12
C ILE A 113 -23.46 -19.98 1.60
N ALA A 114 -23.18 -21.29 1.65
CA ALA A 114 -24.23 -22.29 1.89
C ALA A 114 -24.50 -22.56 3.37
N PHE A 115 -23.49 -22.45 4.24
CA PHE A 115 -23.56 -22.95 5.63
C PHE A 115 -23.23 -21.90 6.69
N THR A 116 -22.89 -20.67 6.33
CA THR A 116 -22.54 -19.65 7.31
C THR A 116 -23.40 -18.39 7.23
N ALA A 117 -23.54 -17.75 8.38
CA ALA A 117 -24.21 -16.48 8.60
C ALA A 117 -23.34 -15.27 8.22
N ARG A 118 -22.74 -15.27 7.04
CA ARG A 118 -21.75 -14.27 6.63
C ARG A 118 -22.13 -13.59 5.35
N VAL A 119 -21.79 -12.31 5.25
CA VAL A 119 -21.98 -11.54 4.03
C VAL A 119 -20.90 -11.90 3.04
N VAL A 120 -21.32 -12.57 1.96
CA VAL A 120 -20.46 -12.89 0.82
C VAL A 120 -20.92 -12.08 -0.39
N ASP A 121 -20.28 -10.93 -0.59
CA ASP A 121 -20.44 -10.10 -1.79
C ASP A 121 -19.74 -10.71 -3.02
N LEU A 122 -20.15 -10.31 -4.22
CA LEU A 122 -19.59 -10.71 -5.53
C LEU A 122 -18.07 -10.53 -5.61
N ARG A 123 -17.53 -9.48 -4.97
CA ARG A 123 -16.09 -9.22 -4.89
C ARG A 123 -15.28 -10.38 -4.29
N HIS A 124 -15.86 -11.16 -3.38
CA HIS A 124 -15.18 -12.32 -2.80
C HIS A 124 -14.98 -13.44 -3.82
N GLY A 125 -15.85 -13.53 -4.83
CA GLY A 125 -15.69 -14.44 -5.97
C GLY A 125 -14.48 -14.13 -6.85
N LEU A 126 -13.89 -12.93 -6.74
CA LEU A 126 -12.67 -12.56 -7.45
C LEU A 126 -11.39 -12.96 -6.70
N LEU A 127 -11.48 -13.30 -5.40
CA LEU A 127 -10.31 -13.70 -4.59
C LEU A 127 -9.62 -14.98 -5.11
N PRO A 128 -10.33 -16.04 -5.54
CA PRO A 128 -9.69 -17.21 -6.14
C PRO A 128 -8.92 -16.87 -7.43
N LEU A 129 -9.46 -15.95 -8.25
CA LEU A 129 -8.76 -15.47 -9.45
C LEU A 129 -7.50 -14.67 -9.08
N ALA A 130 -7.59 -13.78 -8.09
CA ALA A 130 -6.43 -13.06 -7.57
C ALA A 130 -5.35 -14.02 -7.06
N ALA A 131 -5.75 -15.04 -6.30
CA ALA A 131 -4.84 -16.06 -5.79
C ALA A 131 -4.16 -16.84 -6.93
N LEU A 132 -4.90 -17.20 -7.98
CA LEU A 132 -4.36 -17.85 -9.18
C LEU A 132 -3.33 -16.98 -9.90
N LEU A 133 -3.64 -15.70 -10.13
CA LEU A 133 -2.73 -14.77 -10.79
C LEU A 133 -1.45 -14.58 -9.97
N LEU A 134 -1.59 -14.35 -8.65
CA LEU A 134 -0.45 -14.17 -7.75
C LEU A 134 0.44 -15.40 -7.70
N THR A 135 -0.14 -16.59 -7.46
CA THR A 135 0.65 -17.82 -7.41
C THR A 135 1.30 -18.14 -8.77
N SER A 136 0.63 -17.81 -9.89
CA SER A 136 1.22 -17.96 -11.22
C SER A 136 2.37 -16.97 -11.44
N CYS A 137 2.27 -15.72 -10.95
CA CYS A 137 3.38 -14.77 -10.98
C CYS A 137 4.58 -15.33 -10.19
N GLY A 138 4.34 -15.84 -8.97
CA GLY A 138 5.38 -16.48 -8.16
C GLY A 138 6.03 -17.66 -8.90
N TYR A 139 5.22 -18.50 -9.53
CA TYR A 139 5.68 -19.64 -10.31
C TYR A 139 6.55 -19.25 -11.51
N LEU A 140 6.13 -18.27 -12.31
CA LEU A 140 6.95 -17.78 -13.43
C LEU A 140 8.23 -17.11 -12.95
N ALA A 141 8.18 -16.36 -11.84
CA ALA A 141 9.36 -15.75 -11.23
C ALA A 141 10.36 -16.81 -10.75
N GLY A 142 9.91 -17.82 -10.00
CA GLY A 142 10.76 -18.93 -9.54
C GLY A 142 11.34 -19.75 -10.69
N SER A 143 10.54 -19.98 -11.73
CA SER A 143 10.98 -20.66 -12.96
C SER A 143 12.07 -19.86 -13.68
N TYR A 144 11.87 -18.54 -13.83
CA TYR A 144 12.85 -17.65 -14.46
C TYR A 144 14.16 -17.57 -13.68
N VAL A 145 14.10 -17.36 -12.35
CA VAL A 145 15.29 -17.33 -11.48
C VAL A 145 16.12 -18.61 -11.62
N THR A 146 15.44 -19.75 -11.78
CA THR A 146 16.09 -21.06 -11.92
C THR A 146 16.78 -21.23 -13.27
N LEU A 147 16.14 -20.80 -14.37
CA LEU A 147 16.63 -21.03 -15.74
C LEU A 147 17.54 -19.91 -16.26
N ALA A 148 17.37 -18.67 -15.80
CA ALA A 148 18.12 -17.53 -16.29
C ALA A 148 19.59 -17.55 -15.84
N ASN A 149 20.45 -16.85 -16.60
CA ASN A 149 21.84 -16.64 -16.20
C ASN A 149 21.91 -15.90 -14.85
N ARG A 150 22.82 -16.31 -13.97
CA ARG A 150 23.05 -15.72 -12.63
C ARG A 150 23.12 -14.19 -12.60
N ARG A 151 23.65 -13.57 -13.66
CA ARG A 151 23.81 -12.11 -13.78
C ARG A 151 22.49 -11.36 -13.89
N ILE A 152 21.43 -12.04 -14.35
CA ILE A 152 20.11 -11.43 -14.60
C ILE A 152 18.97 -12.16 -13.89
N ALA A 153 19.22 -13.30 -13.24
CA ALA A 153 18.20 -14.11 -12.57
C ALA A 153 17.40 -13.31 -11.52
N VAL A 154 18.08 -12.43 -10.78
CA VAL A 154 17.48 -11.59 -9.72
C VAL A 154 16.41 -10.62 -10.27
N THR A 155 16.40 -10.37 -11.58
CA THR A 155 15.45 -9.45 -12.24
C THR A 155 13.98 -9.77 -11.93
N ALA A 156 13.62 -11.04 -11.71
CA ALA A 156 12.24 -11.40 -11.41
C ALA A 156 11.72 -10.82 -10.07
N ILE A 157 12.62 -10.49 -9.13
CA ILE A 157 12.23 -9.99 -7.79
C ILE A 157 11.48 -8.66 -7.86
N ILE A 158 11.75 -7.84 -8.87
CA ILE A 158 11.10 -6.53 -8.99
C ILE A 158 9.59 -6.67 -9.21
N PHE A 159 9.15 -7.74 -9.86
CA PHE A 159 7.73 -8.00 -10.08
C PHE A 159 7.02 -8.41 -8.80
N VAL A 160 7.68 -9.18 -7.94
CA VAL A 160 7.17 -9.51 -6.61
C VAL A 160 6.98 -8.23 -5.79
N LEU A 161 7.97 -7.35 -5.78
CA LEU A 161 7.88 -6.06 -5.10
C LEU A 161 6.85 -5.12 -5.73
N ALA A 162 6.74 -5.10 -7.06
CA ALA A 162 5.75 -4.29 -7.76
C ALA A 162 4.32 -4.69 -7.40
N LEU A 163 4.05 -5.99 -7.21
CA LEU A 163 2.75 -6.47 -6.74
C LEU A 163 2.45 -6.05 -5.30
N TYR A 164 3.46 -6.06 -4.42
CA TYR A 164 3.32 -5.64 -3.03
C TYR A 164 3.09 -4.12 -2.89
N GLU A 165 3.85 -3.33 -3.65
CA GLU A 165 3.82 -1.86 -3.62
C GLU A 165 2.69 -1.23 -4.46
N SER A 166 1.95 -2.05 -5.21
CA SER A 166 0.85 -1.57 -6.06
C SER A 166 -0.27 -0.96 -5.21
N ARG A 167 -0.75 0.21 -5.64
CA ARG A 167 -1.88 0.91 -4.99
C ARG A 167 -3.22 0.66 -5.68
N ALA A 168 -3.22 -0.12 -6.76
CA ALA A 168 -4.44 -0.60 -7.39
C ALA A 168 -5.21 -1.51 -6.43
N GLY A 169 -6.53 -1.44 -6.45
CA GLY A 169 -7.39 -2.27 -5.62
C GLY A 169 -8.62 -2.72 -6.40
N GLY A 170 -9.35 -3.73 -5.91
CA GLY A 170 -10.50 -4.23 -6.66
C GLY A 170 -10.09 -4.96 -7.93
N VAL A 171 -10.86 -4.75 -9.00
CA VAL A 171 -10.58 -5.30 -10.35
C VAL A 171 -9.28 -4.74 -10.93
N ASP A 172 -8.94 -3.48 -10.64
CA ASP A 172 -7.72 -2.84 -11.14
C ASP A 172 -6.45 -3.59 -10.67
N ALA A 173 -6.47 -4.14 -9.45
CA ALA A 173 -5.38 -4.97 -8.94
C ALA A 173 -5.20 -6.26 -9.75
N LEU A 174 -6.30 -6.88 -10.23
CA LEU A 174 -6.25 -8.06 -11.09
C LEU A 174 -5.61 -7.74 -12.44
N VAL A 175 -5.89 -6.56 -12.99
CA VAL A 175 -5.27 -6.08 -14.24
C VAL A 175 -3.77 -5.92 -14.04
N VAL A 176 -3.33 -5.29 -12.94
CA VAL A 176 -1.90 -5.18 -12.60
C VAL A 176 -1.26 -6.57 -12.47
N GLN A 177 -1.90 -7.50 -11.75
CA GLN A 177 -1.41 -8.88 -11.62
C GLN A 177 -1.28 -9.59 -12.98
N ALA A 178 -2.26 -9.43 -13.88
CA ALA A 178 -2.22 -9.99 -15.22
C ALA A 178 -1.09 -9.37 -16.06
N LEU A 179 -0.87 -8.06 -15.99
CA LEU A 179 0.24 -7.38 -16.68
C LEU A 179 1.61 -7.87 -16.18
N VAL A 180 1.75 -8.05 -14.86
CA VAL A 180 2.96 -8.62 -14.26
C VAL A 180 3.16 -10.06 -14.73
N LEU A 181 2.11 -10.87 -14.75
CA LEU A 181 2.15 -12.24 -15.24
C LEU A 181 2.62 -12.30 -16.70
N LEU A 182 2.08 -11.43 -17.57
CA LEU A 182 2.47 -11.33 -18.97
C LEU A 182 3.94 -10.95 -19.14
N TRP A 183 4.44 -10.00 -18.33
CA TRP A 183 5.85 -9.62 -18.38
C TRP A 183 6.76 -10.76 -17.91
N LEU A 184 6.40 -11.45 -16.81
CA LEU A 184 7.12 -12.62 -16.31
C LEU A 184 7.11 -13.77 -17.33
N ALA A 185 6.01 -13.98 -18.05
CA ALA A 185 5.94 -14.94 -19.15
C ALA A 185 6.90 -14.56 -20.29
N GLY A 186 6.96 -13.27 -20.62
CA GLY A 186 7.94 -12.73 -21.57
C GLY A 186 9.39 -12.96 -21.12
N LEU A 187 9.69 -12.72 -19.84
CA LEU A 187 11.01 -13.02 -19.27
C LEU A 187 11.33 -14.51 -19.36
N LEU A 188 10.40 -15.37 -18.95
CA LEU A 188 10.59 -16.82 -19.01
C LEU A 188 10.84 -17.30 -20.44
N TRP A 189 10.15 -16.74 -21.44
CA TRP A 189 10.43 -17.03 -22.85
C TRP A 189 11.90 -16.76 -23.19
N THR A 190 12.48 -15.63 -22.77
CA THR A 190 13.91 -15.33 -23.03
C THR A 190 14.90 -16.33 -22.41
N ALA A 191 14.45 -17.11 -21.41
CA ALA A 191 15.25 -18.13 -20.74
C ALA A 191 15.14 -19.53 -21.39
N PHE A 192 14.07 -19.83 -22.14
CA PHE A 192 13.89 -21.12 -22.83
C PHE A 192 14.72 -21.19 -24.11
N LYS A 193 16.00 -21.57 -23.96
CA LYS A 193 16.97 -21.72 -25.06
C LYS A 193 18.00 -22.82 -24.78
N PRO A 194 18.73 -23.32 -25.80
CA PRO A 194 19.70 -24.41 -25.64
C PRO A 194 20.79 -24.12 -24.61
N ASP A 195 21.41 -22.94 -24.70
CA ASP A 195 22.44 -22.50 -23.76
C ASP A 195 21.82 -21.55 -22.70
N LEU A 196 21.58 -22.09 -21.51
CA LEU A 196 21.07 -21.32 -20.36
C LEU A 196 22.06 -20.23 -19.89
N SER A 197 23.35 -20.39 -20.20
CA SER A 197 24.39 -19.45 -19.85
C SER A 197 24.43 -18.24 -20.79
N ALA A 198 23.89 -18.37 -22.01
CA ALA A 198 23.83 -17.27 -22.96
C ALA A 198 22.95 -16.13 -22.44
N LEU A 199 23.34 -14.89 -22.74
CA LEU A 199 22.54 -13.70 -22.42
C LEU A 199 21.60 -13.35 -23.58
N PRO A 200 20.48 -12.64 -23.33
CA PRO A 200 19.57 -12.19 -24.39
C PRO A 200 20.28 -11.30 -25.42
N ARG A 201 20.17 -11.64 -26.71
CA ARG A 201 20.81 -10.89 -27.81
C ARG A 201 19.83 -10.25 -28.80
N SER A 202 18.59 -10.75 -28.88
CA SER A 202 17.58 -10.13 -29.74
C SER A 202 17.03 -8.86 -29.10
N LEU A 203 16.67 -7.86 -29.92
CA LEU A 203 16.14 -6.58 -29.44
C LEU A 203 14.95 -6.77 -28.47
N PRO A 204 13.92 -7.58 -28.77
CA PRO A 204 12.80 -7.77 -27.85
C PRO A 204 13.22 -8.39 -26.52
N ALA A 205 14.10 -9.41 -26.57
CA ALA A 205 14.56 -10.08 -25.36
C ALA A 205 15.43 -9.16 -24.49
N THR A 206 16.27 -8.32 -25.11
CA THR A 206 17.04 -7.30 -24.40
C THR A 206 16.11 -6.28 -23.75
N LEU A 207 15.08 -5.78 -24.43
CA LEU A 207 14.14 -4.81 -23.85
C LEU A 207 13.34 -5.38 -22.67
N ILE A 208 12.81 -6.59 -22.82
CA ILE A 208 12.01 -7.27 -21.78
C ILE A 208 12.85 -7.50 -20.51
N THR A 209 14.15 -7.79 -20.66
CA THR A 209 15.07 -8.01 -19.52
C THR A 209 15.68 -6.72 -18.97
N ALA A 210 16.10 -5.78 -19.81
CA ALA A 210 16.90 -4.63 -19.40
C ALA A 210 16.15 -3.70 -18.45
N LEU A 211 14.88 -3.38 -18.74
CA LEU A 211 14.09 -2.47 -17.91
C LEU A 211 13.89 -2.99 -16.48
N PRO A 212 13.36 -4.21 -16.26
CA PRO A 212 13.23 -4.73 -14.90
C PRO A 212 14.60 -4.94 -14.24
N LEU A 213 15.66 -5.29 -14.99
CA LEU A 213 17.02 -5.40 -14.42
C LEU A 213 17.51 -4.04 -13.89
N GLN A 214 17.26 -2.95 -14.61
CA GLN A 214 17.58 -1.60 -14.15
C GLN A 214 16.80 -1.22 -12.90
N MET A 215 15.52 -1.61 -12.80
CA MET A 215 14.73 -1.43 -11.58
C MET A 215 15.25 -2.29 -10.42
N THR A 216 15.72 -3.51 -10.68
CA THR A 216 16.39 -4.34 -9.67
C THR A 216 17.70 -3.70 -9.19
N ILE A 217 18.45 -3.04 -10.07
CA ILE A 217 19.64 -2.28 -9.69
C ILE A 217 19.26 -1.07 -8.82
N MET A 218 18.17 -0.36 -9.15
CA MET A 218 17.61 0.70 -8.30
C MET A 218 17.22 0.18 -6.91
N LEU A 219 16.62 -1.01 -6.82
CA LEU A 219 16.37 -1.67 -5.54
C LEU A 219 17.68 -1.94 -4.80
N GLY A 220 18.73 -2.39 -5.49
CA GLY A 220 20.07 -2.55 -4.91
C GLY A 220 20.59 -1.26 -4.28
N PHE A 221 20.45 -0.12 -4.96
CA PHE A 221 20.78 1.19 -4.39
C PHE A 221 19.92 1.54 -3.18
N ALA A 222 18.62 1.22 -3.20
CA ALA A 222 17.74 1.44 -2.06
C ALA A 222 18.14 0.60 -0.84
N LEU A 223 18.56 -0.65 -1.05
CA LEU A 223 19.07 -1.52 0.01
C LEU A 223 20.43 -1.05 0.55
N LEU A 224 21.33 -0.58 -0.32
CA LEU A 224 22.60 0.02 0.11
C LEU A 224 22.36 1.30 0.91
N ALA A 225 21.41 2.13 0.49
CA ALA A 225 20.99 3.33 1.21
C ALA A 225 20.42 3.00 2.59
N LEU A 226 19.60 1.94 2.69
CA LEU A 226 19.10 1.42 3.97
C LEU A 226 20.25 0.92 4.86
N GLY A 227 21.23 0.19 4.30
CA GLY A 227 22.42 -0.22 5.04
C GLY A 227 23.23 0.97 5.55
N GLY A 228 23.39 2.01 4.73
CA GLY A 228 24.01 3.27 5.15
C GLY A 228 23.24 3.98 6.27
N GLU A 229 21.91 3.98 6.22
CA GLU A 229 21.04 4.51 7.27
C GLU A 229 21.16 3.71 8.58
N MET A 230 21.27 2.38 8.51
CA MET A 230 21.57 1.54 9.68
C MET A 230 22.93 1.89 10.29
N VAL A 231 23.97 2.09 9.47
CA VAL A 231 25.29 2.52 9.96
C VAL A 231 25.21 3.92 10.58
N TRP A 232 24.51 4.87 9.94
CA TRP A 232 24.33 6.22 10.47
C TRP A 232 23.60 6.23 11.82
N THR A 233 22.59 5.36 11.95
CA THR A 233 21.89 5.08 13.20
C THR A 233 22.82 4.51 14.26
N MET A 234 23.66 3.51 13.92
CA MET A 234 24.63 2.92 14.86
C MET A 234 25.67 3.94 15.34
N LEU A 235 26.04 4.91 14.50
CA LEU A 235 26.90 6.03 14.88
C LEU A 235 26.22 7.05 15.80
N GLY A 236 24.90 6.94 16.03
CA GLY A 236 24.13 7.81 16.91
C GLY A 236 23.97 9.25 16.41
N THR A 237 24.33 9.54 15.15
CA THR A 237 24.24 10.88 14.54
C THR A 237 23.06 11.02 13.59
N ASP A 238 22.27 9.96 13.39
CA ASP A 238 20.98 10.04 12.70
C ASP A 238 20.02 10.90 13.55
N PRO A 239 19.39 11.95 13.00
CA PRO A 239 18.45 12.80 13.73
C PRO A 239 17.38 12.02 14.53
N ILE A 240 16.89 10.89 14.00
CA ILE A 240 15.89 10.04 14.66
C ILE A 240 16.46 9.31 15.88
N ASN A 241 17.78 9.13 15.97
CA ASN A 241 18.43 8.37 17.05
C ASN A 241 19.33 9.22 17.96
N MET A 242 19.60 10.48 17.59
CA MET A 242 20.28 11.43 18.47
C MET A 242 19.50 11.62 19.77
N THR A 243 20.20 11.73 20.91
CA THR A 243 19.57 12.00 22.22
C THR A 243 18.91 13.39 22.24
N ALA A 244 19.60 14.39 21.65
CA ALA A 244 19.12 15.75 21.50
C ALA A 244 19.18 16.19 20.02
N PRO A 245 18.12 15.95 19.23
CA PRO A 245 18.00 16.49 17.87
C PRO A 245 17.92 18.03 17.90
N PRO A 246 18.19 18.72 16.78
CA PRO A 246 18.05 20.18 16.68
C PRO A 246 16.69 20.65 17.20
N SER A 247 16.69 21.59 18.14
CA SER A 247 15.47 21.96 18.89
C SER A 247 14.39 22.65 18.06
N ASP A 248 14.77 23.18 16.90
CA ASP A 248 13.94 23.80 15.87
C ASP A 248 13.64 22.85 14.70
N GLY A 249 14.13 21.60 14.79
CA GLY A 249 13.92 20.54 13.82
C GLY A 249 12.57 19.84 13.95
N TYR A 250 12.20 19.16 12.88
CA TYR A 250 10.97 18.37 12.83
C TYR A 250 11.05 17.13 13.76
N VAL A 251 12.22 16.50 13.91
CA VAL A 251 12.39 15.32 14.78
C VAL A 251 12.23 15.69 16.25
N ALA A 252 12.73 16.86 16.66
CA ALA A 252 12.49 17.36 18.00
C ALA A 252 10.99 17.55 18.26
N LEU A 253 10.27 18.14 17.29
CA LEU A 253 8.82 18.31 17.37
C LEU A 253 8.06 16.98 17.42
N SER A 254 8.46 15.98 16.62
CA SER A 254 7.77 14.69 16.56
C SER A 254 7.89 13.90 17.86
N ARG A 255 8.94 14.16 18.67
CA ARG A 255 9.14 13.53 19.99
C ARG A 255 8.41 14.24 21.13
N MET A 256 7.93 15.46 20.92
CA MET A 256 7.21 16.21 21.94
C MET A 256 5.82 15.62 22.20
N THR A 257 5.33 15.74 23.42
CA THR A 257 3.90 15.56 23.72
C THR A 257 3.09 16.73 23.14
N GLY A 258 1.76 16.60 23.00
CA GLY A 258 0.93 17.68 22.45
C GLY A 258 1.04 18.98 23.27
N ASN A 259 1.06 18.88 24.60
CA ASN A 259 1.30 20.02 25.49
C ASN A 259 2.65 20.69 25.22
N GLN A 260 3.71 19.89 25.07
CA GLN A 260 5.05 20.40 24.78
C GLN A 260 5.09 21.09 23.40
N ARG A 261 4.44 20.55 22.38
CA ARG A 261 4.36 21.16 21.05
C ARG A 261 3.65 22.51 21.06
N MET A 262 2.47 22.59 21.68
CA MET A 262 1.71 23.82 21.78
C MET A 262 2.51 24.91 22.52
N LYS A 263 3.18 24.54 23.62
CA LYS A 263 4.07 25.45 24.34
C LYS A 263 5.29 25.87 23.53
N ALA A 264 5.88 24.97 22.75
CA ALA A 264 6.99 25.28 21.86
C ALA A 264 6.61 26.29 20.78
N ALA A 265 5.39 26.19 20.24
CA ALA A 265 4.86 27.18 19.29
C ALA A 265 4.67 28.57 19.94
N LEU A 266 4.30 28.62 21.23
CA LEU A 266 4.15 29.87 21.97
C LEU A 266 5.48 30.48 22.44
N LYS A 267 6.63 29.81 22.33
CA LYS A 267 7.90 30.23 22.97
C LYS A 267 8.39 31.63 22.55
N GLY A 268 8.09 32.06 21.32
CA GLY A 268 8.45 33.40 20.82
C GLY A 268 7.51 34.53 21.28
N MET A 269 6.36 34.20 21.86
CA MET A 269 5.36 35.16 22.33
C MET A 269 5.60 35.51 23.80
N HIS A 270 5.60 36.81 24.12
CA HIS A 270 5.92 37.34 25.46
C HIS A 270 4.77 38.20 26.03
N ASP A 271 3.58 38.12 25.42
CA ASP A 271 2.39 38.80 25.89
C ASP A 271 1.71 38.07 27.05
N ARG A 272 0.91 38.80 27.83
CA ARG A 272 0.14 38.23 28.95
C ARG A 272 -0.81 37.11 28.49
N GLU A 273 -1.30 37.19 27.25
CA GLU A 273 -2.16 36.17 26.61
C GLU A 273 -1.43 34.82 26.50
N SER A 274 -0.19 34.80 25.99
CA SER A 274 0.59 33.56 25.87
C SER A 274 0.93 32.92 27.23
N GLU A 275 1.14 33.69 28.29
CA GLU A 275 1.33 33.14 29.64
C GLU A 275 0.08 32.42 30.15
N VAL A 276 -1.10 33.00 29.93
CA VAL A 276 -2.38 32.39 30.31
C VAL A 276 -2.60 31.10 29.53
N LEU A 277 -2.36 31.12 28.21
CA LEU A 277 -2.49 29.94 27.36
C LEU A 277 -1.54 28.81 27.82
N ARG A 278 -0.28 29.11 28.13
CA ARG A 278 0.68 28.12 28.65
C ARG A 278 0.18 27.43 29.92
N ARG A 279 -0.44 28.19 30.84
CA ARG A 279 -1.02 27.64 32.08
C ARG A 279 -2.26 26.79 31.79
N GLN A 280 -3.13 27.23 30.88
CA GLN A 280 -4.32 26.43 30.50
C GLN A 280 -3.92 25.10 29.84
N ILE A 281 -2.92 25.10 28.95
CA ILE A 281 -2.39 23.88 28.33
C ILE A 281 -1.94 22.85 29.38
N ASP A 282 -1.35 23.27 30.51
CA ASP A 282 -0.94 22.36 31.58
C ASP A 282 -2.10 21.69 32.31
N LEU A 283 -3.23 22.38 32.40
CA LEU A 283 -4.41 21.94 33.13
C LEU A 283 -5.36 21.14 32.24
N SER A 284 -5.30 21.36 30.93
CA SER A 284 -6.23 20.75 29.98
C SER A 284 -5.73 19.42 29.41
N LYS A 285 -6.68 18.58 29.01
CA LYS A 285 -6.40 17.31 28.31
C LYS A 285 -6.15 17.57 26.83
N VAL A 286 -5.12 16.92 26.29
CA VAL A 286 -4.85 16.90 24.84
C VAL A 286 -5.62 15.78 24.17
N TYR A 287 -6.29 16.12 23.08
CA TYR A 287 -6.93 15.20 22.16
C TYR A 287 -6.12 15.18 20.87
N THR A 288 -5.53 14.03 20.53
CA THR A 288 -4.85 13.86 19.24
C THR A 288 -5.87 13.32 18.23
N LEU A 289 -6.11 14.11 17.18
CA LEU A 289 -6.92 13.77 16.03
C LEU A 289 -6.00 13.40 14.86
N GLY A 290 -6.45 12.55 13.94
CA GLY A 290 -5.67 12.17 12.74
C GLY A 290 -5.76 10.68 12.38
N GLU A 291 -5.30 10.33 11.17
CA GLU A 291 -5.59 9.10 10.40
C GLU A 291 -5.89 7.82 11.23
N LYS A 292 -7.14 7.70 11.72
CA LYS A 292 -7.69 6.40 12.18
C LYS A 292 -8.24 5.59 11.00
N ILE A 293 -8.54 6.24 9.87
CA ILE A 293 -9.11 5.60 8.67
C ILE A 293 -8.30 6.02 7.44
N GLY A 294 -7.60 5.05 6.84
CA GLY A 294 -6.62 5.26 5.76
C GLY A 294 -7.18 5.69 4.39
N GLY A 295 -8.46 6.06 4.30
CA GLY A 295 -9.07 6.56 3.07
C GLY A 295 -10.59 6.45 3.00
N ALA A 296 -11.16 7.05 1.96
CA ALA A 296 -12.58 6.88 1.64
C ALA A 296 -12.84 5.45 1.16
N VAL A 297 -13.80 4.78 1.80
CA VAL A 297 -14.21 3.42 1.41
C VAL A 297 -14.82 3.45 0.01
N ARG A 298 -14.26 2.68 -0.92
CA ARG A 298 -14.75 2.59 -2.31
C ARG A 298 -15.41 1.24 -2.55
N ARG A 299 -16.51 1.27 -3.31
CA ARG A 299 -17.23 0.07 -3.74
C ARG A 299 -16.35 -0.76 -4.68
N GLY A 300 -16.39 -2.08 -4.54
CA GLY A 300 -15.69 -3.02 -5.43
C GLY A 300 -14.23 -3.29 -5.05
N ARG A 301 -13.72 -2.75 -3.93
CA ARG A 301 -12.42 -3.17 -3.40
C ARG A 301 -12.52 -4.61 -2.88
N LEU A 302 -11.52 -5.44 -3.20
CA LEU A 302 -11.47 -6.85 -2.76
C LEU A 302 -11.29 -7.00 -1.24
N THR A 303 -10.77 -5.98 -0.57
CA THR A 303 -10.46 -5.98 0.87
C THR A 303 -11.13 -4.80 1.57
N ASN A 304 -11.23 -4.87 2.89
CA ASN A 304 -11.68 -3.75 3.72
C ASN A 304 -10.47 -3.07 4.38
N GLU A 305 -10.53 -1.74 4.52
CA GLU A 305 -9.49 -0.98 5.25
C GLU A 305 -9.68 -1.11 6.77
N ALA A 306 -10.93 -1.14 7.22
CA ALA A 306 -11.33 -1.37 8.59
C ALA A 306 -12.48 -2.40 8.65
N PRO A 307 -12.75 -3.01 9.82
CA PRO A 307 -13.88 -3.92 9.99
C PRO A 307 -15.20 -3.24 9.59
N THR A 308 -16.00 -3.91 8.75
CA THR A 308 -17.31 -3.40 8.27
C THR A 308 -18.51 -3.96 9.03
N ALA A 309 -18.25 -4.56 10.20
CA ALA A 309 -19.25 -5.20 11.04
C ALA A 309 -19.21 -4.65 12.47
N PHE A 310 -20.36 -4.60 13.12
CA PHE A 310 -20.48 -4.24 14.54
C PHE A 310 -21.65 -5.00 15.19
N VAL A 311 -21.69 -4.99 16.52
CA VAL A 311 -22.70 -5.70 17.30
C VAL A 311 -23.62 -4.71 17.99
N ASP A 312 -24.91 -4.87 17.75
CA ASP A 312 -25.97 -4.28 18.55
C ASP A 312 -26.26 -5.23 19.73
N ALA A 313 -25.63 -4.92 20.87
CA ALA A 313 -25.76 -5.71 22.08
C ALA A 313 -27.18 -5.66 22.68
N GLN A 314 -27.93 -4.56 22.50
CA GLN A 314 -29.29 -4.44 23.03
C GLN A 314 -30.24 -5.41 22.35
N ARG A 315 -30.07 -5.61 21.04
CA ARG A 315 -30.92 -6.49 20.25
C ARG A 315 -30.35 -7.90 20.06
N GLY A 316 -29.13 -8.14 20.52
CA GLY A 316 -28.40 -9.38 20.25
C GLY A 316 -28.25 -9.61 18.75
N GLN A 317 -27.92 -8.55 18.00
CA GLN A 317 -27.81 -8.55 16.54
C GLN A 317 -26.40 -8.16 16.11
N ARG A 318 -25.92 -8.79 15.06
CA ARG A 318 -24.69 -8.41 14.37
C ARG A 318 -25.06 -7.79 13.03
N LEU A 319 -24.56 -6.59 12.79
CA LEU A 319 -24.77 -5.86 11.54
C LEU A 319 -23.49 -5.91 10.72
N VAL A 320 -23.60 -6.21 9.43
CA VAL A 320 -22.46 -6.36 8.53
C VAL A 320 -22.77 -5.64 7.21
N PHE A 321 -21.90 -4.74 6.77
CA PHE A 321 -22.12 -4.02 5.52
C PHE A 321 -21.91 -4.93 4.28
N SER A 322 -22.93 -4.99 3.40
CA SER A 322 -22.82 -5.61 2.08
C SER A 322 -22.58 -4.55 1.01
N GLN A 323 -21.52 -4.74 0.20
CA GLN A 323 -21.23 -3.88 -0.95
C GLN A 323 -22.13 -4.17 -2.16
N ASP A 324 -22.73 -5.34 -2.24
CA ASP A 324 -23.66 -5.69 -3.31
C ASP A 324 -25.01 -5.01 -3.10
N ARG A 325 -25.56 -5.13 -1.88
CA ARG A 325 -26.83 -4.53 -1.50
C ARG A 325 -26.71 -3.06 -1.13
N MET A 326 -25.50 -2.59 -0.81
CA MET A 326 -25.25 -1.25 -0.26
C MET A 326 -26.14 -0.99 0.95
N ARG A 327 -26.23 -1.98 1.85
CA ARG A 327 -27.05 -2.02 3.08
C ARG A 327 -26.33 -2.84 4.15
N LEU A 328 -26.69 -2.64 5.40
CA LEU A 328 -26.26 -3.47 6.52
C LEU A 328 -27.14 -4.72 6.58
N GLU A 329 -26.56 -5.90 6.42
CA GLU A 329 -27.26 -7.15 6.67
C GLU A 329 -27.27 -7.45 8.17
N VAL A 330 -28.43 -7.88 8.67
CA VAL A 330 -28.66 -8.10 10.09
C VAL A 330 -28.73 -9.59 10.37
N PHE A 331 -27.90 -10.06 11.28
CA PHE A 331 -27.86 -11.43 11.75
C PHE A 331 -28.17 -11.49 13.23
N ARG A 332 -28.99 -12.46 13.65
CA ARG A 332 -29.20 -12.72 15.07
C ARG A 332 -27.95 -13.38 15.65
N GLN A 333 -27.44 -12.87 16.78
CA GLN A 333 -26.18 -13.32 17.35
C GLN A 333 -26.26 -14.75 17.91
N ARG A 334 -27.43 -15.16 18.43
CA ARG A 334 -27.64 -16.47 19.07
C ARG A 334 -27.52 -17.65 18.11
N ASP A 335 -28.08 -17.53 16.91
CA ASP A 335 -28.18 -18.63 15.93
C ASP A 335 -27.56 -18.30 14.56
N GLY A 336 -27.08 -17.06 14.37
CA GLY A 336 -26.53 -16.59 13.11
C GLY A 336 -27.56 -16.37 12.01
N LYS A 337 -28.87 -16.54 12.23
CA LYS A 337 -29.82 -16.42 11.13
C LYS A 337 -29.92 -14.97 10.66
N ARG A 338 -29.92 -14.77 9.33
CA ARG A 338 -30.21 -13.47 8.71
C ARG A 338 -31.66 -13.11 9.04
N VAL A 339 -31.86 -11.97 9.70
CA VAL A 339 -33.18 -11.49 10.15
C VAL A 339 -33.68 -10.28 9.37
N GLY A 340 -32.81 -9.62 8.60
CA GLY A 340 -33.21 -8.49 7.77
C GLY A 340 -32.04 -7.70 7.21
N GLU A 341 -32.34 -6.50 6.73
CA GLU A 341 -31.37 -5.54 6.22
C GLU A 341 -31.77 -4.12 6.64
N ILE A 342 -30.76 -3.27 6.86
CA ILE A 342 -30.91 -1.89 7.27
C ILE A 342 -30.18 -0.98 6.27
N GLY A 343 -30.91 -0.02 5.73
CA GLY A 343 -30.42 1.10 4.94
C GLY A 343 -30.67 2.43 5.64
N ILE A 344 -30.68 3.51 4.85
CA ILE A 344 -30.83 4.87 5.34
C ILE A 344 -32.31 5.22 5.53
N GLY A 345 -32.65 5.69 6.72
CA GLY A 345 -33.95 6.21 7.11
C GLY A 345 -35.06 5.16 7.15
N ARG A 346 -36.31 5.61 7.32
CA ARG A 346 -37.48 4.72 7.39
C ARG A 346 -37.72 3.92 6.10
N ARG A 347 -37.32 4.47 4.95
CA ARG A 347 -37.43 3.80 3.64
C ARG A 347 -36.31 2.77 3.40
N GLN A 348 -35.36 2.64 4.33
CA GLN A 348 -34.23 1.71 4.23
C GLN A 348 -33.46 1.89 2.91
N ALA A 349 -33.22 3.13 2.47
CA ALA A 349 -32.56 3.41 1.19
C ALA A 349 -31.13 2.85 1.16
N ALA A 350 -30.63 2.46 -0.02
CA ALA A 350 -29.25 2.03 -0.16
C ALA A 350 -28.27 3.17 0.17
N PHE A 351 -27.13 2.84 0.77
CA PHE A 351 -26.07 3.81 0.98
C PHE A 351 -25.44 4.22 -0.37
N PRO A 352 -25.13 5.51 -0.58
CA PRO A 352 -24.53 5.97 -1.82
C PRO A 352 -23.07 5.51 -1.97
N VAL A 353 -22.38 5.30 -0.85
CA VAL A 353 -21.00 4.79 -0.78
C VAL A 353 -20.91 3.76 0.35
N PRO A 354 -19.92 2.85 0.31
CA PRO A 354 -19.73 1.91 1.41
C PRO A 354 -19.49 2.63 2.74
N VAL A 355 -20.03 2.07 3.82
CA VAL A 355 -19.85 2.64 5.16
C VAL A 355 -19.03 1.76 6.09
N GLN A 356 -18.31 2.39 7.01
CA GLN A 356 -17.51 1.71 8.03
C GLN A 356 -17.87 2.22 9.44
N PRO A 357 -18.02 1.33 10.43
CA PRO A 357 -18.20 1.72 11.82
C PRO A 357 -16.94 2.38 12.39
N VAL A 358 -17.15 3.41 13.21
CA VAL A 358 -16.07 4.15 13.87
C VAL A 358 -15.71 3.62 15.27
N GLY A 359 -16.47 2.63 15.75
CA GLY A 359 -16.48 2.22 17.15
C GLY A 359 -17.43 3.06 18.01
N THR A 360 -17.62 2.65 19.26
CA THR A 360 -18.52 3.32 20.20
C THR A 360 -17.91 4.62 20.69
N LEU A 361 -18.54 5.75 20.36
CA LEU A 361 -18.17 7.05 20.92
C LEU A 361 -18.78 7.22 22.32
N PRO A 362 -18.06 7.85 23.27
CA PRO A 362 -18.62 8.29 24.53
C PRO A 362 -19.92 9.08 24.35
N GLY A 363 -20.92 8.78 25.18
CA GLY A 363 -22.25 9.42 25.12
C GLY A 363 -23.26 8.70 24.22
N LEU A 364 -22.83 7.82 23.31
CA LEU A 364 -23.77 6.99 22.55
C LEU A 364 -24.47 5.98 23.46
N ARG A 365 -25.73 5.67 23.16
CA ARG A 365 -26.46 4.62 23.86
C ARG A 365 -25.80 3.26 23.58
N PRO A 366 -25.87 2.29 24.50
CA PRO A 366 -25.34 0.96 24.24
C PRO A 366 -25.93 0.39 22.93
N GLY A 367 -25.09 -0.07 22.01
CA GLY A 367 -25.53 -0.61 20.71
C GLY A 367 -25.66 0.43 19.58
N ASP A 368 -25.69 1.73 19.88
CA ASP A 368 -25.61 2.77 18.84
C ASP A 368 -24.20 2.84 18.25
N GLN A 369 -24.11 3.22 16.97
CA GLN A 369 -22.85 3.20 16.25
C GLN A 369 -22.78 4.34 15.22
N MET A 370 -21.66 5.06 15.20
CA MET A 370 -21.34 5.96 14.09
C MET A 370 -20.80 5.20 12.90
N LEU A 371 -21.19 5.63 11.69
CA LEU A 371 -20.78 5.04 10.42
C LEU A 371 -20.24 6.14 9.48
N PHE A 372 -19.00 5.98 9.01
CA PHE A 372 -18.43 6.86 7.99
C PHE A 372 -18.86 6.44 6.59
N GLY A 373 -19.43 7.38 5.82
CA GLY A 373 -19.73 7.22 4.40
C GLY A 373 -19.13 8.34 3.55
N GLY A 374 -17.84 8.61 3.74
CA GLY A 374 -17.10 9.66 3.02
C GLY A 374 -17.47 11.06 3.48
N HIS A 375 -18.35 11.75 2.75
CA HIS A 375 -18.77 13.12 3.07
C HIS A 375 -19.97 13.17 4.05
N VAL A 376 -20.59 12.03 4.34
CA VAL A 376 -21.69 11.92 5.30
C VAL A 376 -21.29 10.96 6.42
N ILE A 377 -21.53 11.37 7.66
CA ILE A 377 -21.44 10.52 8.84
C ILE A 377 -22.87 10.18 9.29
N TYR A 378 -23.14 8.90 9.42
CA TYR A 378 -24.44 8.37 9.83
C TYR A 378 -24.37 7.87 11.28
N GLN A 379 -25.51 7.85 11.95
CA GLN A 379 -25.70 7.17 13.23
C GLN A 379 -26.69 6.04 13.04
N TYR A 380 -26.30 4.85 13.47
CA TYR A 380 -27.19 3.74 13.73
C TYR A 380 -27.80 3.91 15.13
N ASP A 381 -29.12 4.00 15.18
CA ASP A 381 -29.93 4.00 16.40
C ASP A 381 -30.46 2.58 16.64
N SER A 382 -29.95 1.94 17.69
CA SER A 382 -30.31 0.59 18.10
C SER A 382 -31.78 0.51 18.54
N ALA A 383 -32.29 1.51 19.25
CA ALA A 383 -33.67 1.50 19.72
C ALA A 383 -34.66 1.49 18.53
N ALA A 384 -34.39 2.30 17.51
CA ALA A 384 -35.25 2.42 16.33
C ALA A 384 -34.89 1.45 15.18
N ALA A 385 -33.76 0.74 15.23
CA ALA A 385 -33.24 -0.07 14.11
C ALA A 385 -33.00 0.74 12.82
N GLN A 386 -32.59 2.00 12.96
CA GLN A 386 -32.54 2.93 11.82
C GLN A 386 -31.19 3.60 11.72
N VAL A 387 -30.69 3.70 10.50
CA VAL A 387 -29.52 4.54 10.20
C VAL A 387 -29.98 5.89 9.68
N ARG A 388 -29.44 6.98 10.21
CA ARG A 388 -29.78 8.34 9.79
C ARG A 388 -28.52 9.18 9.55
N PRO A 389 -28.53 10.06 8.54
CA PRO A 389 -27.44 11.01 8.35
C PRO A 389 -27.42 11.99 9.51
N ARG A 390 -26.23 12.21 10.08
CA ARG A 390 -26.01 13.10 11.22
C ARG A 390 -25.18 14.30 10.86
N ILE A 391 -24.10 14.07 10.12
CA ILE A 391 -23.17 15.12 9.70
C ILE A 391 -23.04 15.02 8.20
N THR A 392 -23.25 16.14 7.52
CA THR A 392 -23.01 16.26 6.08
C THR A 392 -21.95 17.32 5.89
N LEU A 393 -20.79 16.90 5.38
CA LEU A 393 -19.71 17.80 5.04
C LEU A 393 -20.00 18.52 3.70
N PRO A 394 -19.38 19.69 3.46
CA PRO A 394 -19.48 20.38 2.19
C PRO A 394 -19.05 19.51 1.00
N ALA A 395 -19.57 19.82 -0.19
CA ALA A 395 -19.23 19.09 -1.41
C ALA A 395 -17.71 19.11 -1.67
N GLY A 396 -17.15 17.93 -1.97
CA GLY A 396 -15.72 17.74 -2.20
C GLY A 396 -14.88 17.54 -0.92
N GLU A 397 -15.51 17.56 0.26
CA GLU A 397 -14.87 17.17 1.52
C GLU A 397 -15.16 15.72 1.89
N THR A 398 -14.17 15.05 2.47
CA THR A 398 -14.27 13.66 2.97
C THR A 398 -13.86 13.66 4.43
N ALA A 399 -14.62 12.98 5.29
CA ALA A 399 -14.26 12.80 6.70
C ALA A 399 -13.22 11.69 6.87
N PHE A 400 -12.23 11.92 7.75
CA PHE A 400 -11.15 10.98 8.05
C PHE A 400 -11.10 10.57 9.52
N ASP A 401 -11.61 11.42 10.41
CA ASP A 401 -11.61 11.15 11.85
C ASP A 401 -12.77 11.84 12.55
N ILE A 402 -13.18 11.28 13.69
CA ILE A 402 -14.21 11.80 14.58
C ILE A 402 -13.88 11.40 16.01
N GLU A 403 -13.80 12.37 16.91
CA GLU A 403 -13.40 12.14 18.29
C GLU A 403 -14.14 13.12 19.21
N PRO A 404 -14.56 12.68 20.41
CA PRO A 404 -15.03 13.60 21.44
C PRO A 404 -13.87 14.46 21.96
N VAL A 405 -14.06 15.78 21.96
CA VAL A 405 -13.16 16.77 22.53
C VAL A 405 -13.96 17.52 23.58
N GLY A 406 -13.74 17.20 24.86
CA GLY A 406 -14.54 17.74 25.95
C GLY A 406 -16.02 17.38 25.82
N ALA A 407 -16.88 18.40 25.86
CA ALA A 407 -18.32 18.28 25.63
C ALA A 407 -18.73 18.35 24.16
N GLN A 408 -17.77 18.37 23.23
CA GLN A 408 -18.00 18.61 21.81
C GLN A 408 -17.44 17.45 20.99
N LEU A 409 -17.86 17.37 19.73
CA LEU A 409 -17.46 16.32 18.81
C LEU A 409 -16.66 16.96 17.68
N ALA A 410 -15.37 16.62 17.58
CA ALA A 410 -14.51 17.07 16.51
C ALA A 410 -14.61 16.10 15.32
N VAL A 411 -14.78 16.63 14.11
CA VAL A 411 -14.71 15.87 12.85
C VAL A 411 -13.63 16.47 11.98
N VAL A 412 -12.69 15.64 11.55
CA VAL A 412 -11.59 16.06 10.67
C VAL A 412 -11.91 15.66 9.23
N SER A 413 -11.89 16.65 8.33
CA SER A 413 -11.98 16.43 6.88
C SER A 413 -10.63 16.69 6.19
N ASN A 414 -10.54 16.42 4.89
CA ASN A 414 -9.40 16.82 4.07
C ASN A 414 -9.22 18.35 3.91
N ARG A 415 -10.14 19.19 4.42
CA ARG A 415 -10.07 20.65 4.28
C ARG A 415 -10.24 21.43 5.59
N ALA A 416 -10.90 20.86 6.59
CA ALA A 416 -11.21 21.58 7.83
C ALA A 416 -11.41 20.63 9.02
N VAL A 417 -11.30 21.20 10.21
CA VAL A 417 -11.76 20.59 11.47
C VAL A 417 -13.09 21.25 11.84
N TYR A 418 -14.09 20.43 12.13
CA TYR A 418 -15.42 20.86 12.50
C TYR A 418 -15.71 20.49 13.95
N PHE A 419 -16.30 21.40 14.71
CA PHE A 419 -16.76 21.13 16.07
C PHE A 419 -18.29 21.13 16.10
N TYR A 420 -18.86 20.06 16.61
CA TYR A 420 -20.30 19.87 16.78
C TYR A 420 -20.64 19.72 18.25
N ASP A 421 -21.82 20.21 18.64
CA ASP A 421 -22.34 19.89 19.97
C ASP A 421 -22.56 18.38 20.09
N SER A 422 -22.12 17.80 21.20
CA SER A 422 -22.31 16.37 21.46
C SER A 422 -23.68 16.06 22.03
N LEU A 423 -24.36 17.02 22.66
CA LEU A 423 -25.67 16.80 23.29
C LEU A 423 -26.73 16.23 22.32
N PRO A 424 -26.83 16.72 21.06
CA PRO A 424 -27.76 16.16 20.09
C PRO A 424 -27.46 14.70 19.70
N LEU A 425 -26.30 14.12 20.02
CA LEU A 425 -26.01 12.70 19.79
C LEU A 425 -26.85 11.79 20.69
N VAL A 426 -27.18 12.27 21.89
CA VAL A 426 -27.91 11.54 22.93
C VAL A 426 -29.42 11.80 22.84
N ASP A 427 -29.77 13.08 22.67
CA ASP A 427 -31.14 13.58 22.85
C ASP A 427 -31.89 13.78 21.53
N GLY A 428 -31.19 13.84 20.40
CA GLY A 428 -31.74 14.21 19.11
C GLY A 428 -31.48 13.18 18.01
N LEU A 429 -32.35 13.12 17.01
CA LEU A 429 -32.17 12.32 15.78
C LEU A 429 -32.00 13.18 14.51
N GLY A 430 -31.86 14.50 14.66
CA GLY A 430 -31.73 15.47 13.56
C GLY A 430 -30.29 15.64 13.04
N ALA A 431 -30.15 16.28 11.89
CA ALA A 431 -28.85 16.67 11.36
C ALA A 431 -28.17 17.69 12.29
N MET A 432 -26.89 17.46 12.59
CA MET A 432 -26.10 18.34 13.43
C MET A 432 -25.52 19.48 12.59
N LYS A 433 -25.51 20.68 13.16
CA LYS A 433 -24.88 21.85 12.56
C LYS A 433 -23.53 22.07 13.23
N PRO A 434 -22.46 22.35 12.47
CA PRO A 434 -21.18 22.67 13.07
C PRO A 434 -21.31 24.00 13.82
N ARG A 435 -20.81 24.06 15.05
CA ARG A 435 -20.65 25.30 15.81
C ARG A 435 -19.50 26.12 15.25
N GLN A 436 -18.41 25.43 14.90
CA GLN A 436 -17.19 26.05 14.40
C GLN A 436 -16.61 25.21 13.27
N ARG A 437 -15.97 25.90 12.32
CA ARG A 437 -15.24 25.31 11.20
C ARG A 437 -13.88 26.00 11.10
N VAL A 438 -12.82 25.22 11.26
CA VAL A 438 -11.44 25.69 11.21
C VAL A 438 -10.79 25.13 9.96
N GLN A 439 -10.40 26.00 9.03
CA GLN A 439 -9.74 25.57 7.81
C GLN A 439 -8.34 25.00 8.12
N LEU A 440 -7.97 23.91 7.46
CA LEU A 440 -6.61 23.37 7.55
C LEU A 440 -5.62 24.38 6.95
N PRO A 441 -4.50 24.69 7.64
CA PRO A 441 -3.50 25.64 7.15
C PRO A 441 -2.64 25.10 5.99
N GLY A 442 -2.85 23.85 5.58
CA GLY A 442 -2.15 23.17 4.49
C GLY A 442 -2.97 21.98 3.96
N ASN A 443 -2.34 21.14 3.14
CA ASN A 443 -3.00 19.94 2.63
C ASN A 443 -3.07 18.86 3.72
N PHE A 444 -4.17 18.12 3.78
CA PHE A 444 -4.34 17.05 4.77
C PHE A 444 -3.25 15.97 4.69
N GLY A 445 -2.75 15.64 3.49
CA GLY A 445 -1.67 14.65 3.36
C GLY A 445 -0.31 15.09 3.91
N ASP A 446 -0.16 16.37 4.22
CA ASP A 446 1.04 16.93 4.85
C ASP A 446 0.93 16.92 6.38
N LEU A 447 -0.24 16.60 6.93
CA LEU A 447 -0.52 16.57 8.36
C LEU A 447 0.11 15.32 8.99
N ALA A 448 1.16 15.50 9.79
CA ALA A 448 1.74 14.44 10.60
C ALA A 448 0.92 14.21 11.87
N ARG A 449 0.41 15.29 12.46
CA ARG A 449 -0.39 15.24 13.69
C ARG A 449 -1.29 16.47 13.83
N LEU A 450 -2.44 16.27 14.47
CA LEU A 450 -3.36 17.33 14.86
C LEU A 450 -3.70 17.17 16.33
N ASP A 451 -3.32 18.13 17.16
CA ASP A 451 -3.66 18.10 18.58
C ASP A 451 -4.62 19.23 18.91
N VAL A 452 -5.61 18.94 19.75
CA VAL A 452 -6.64 19.88 20.19
C VAL A 452 -6.69 19.90 21.70
N VAL A 453 -6.81 21.08 22.27
CA VAL A 453 -7.03 21.28 23.70
C VAL A 453 -8.21 22.23 23.87
N GLU A 454 -9.15 21.85 24.74
CA GLU A 454 -10.26 22.71 25.16
C GLU A 454 -9.74 23.78 26.12
N MET A 455 -10.01 25.04 25.78
CA MET A 455 -9.68 26.24 26.52
C MET A 455 -10.94 26.80 27.19
N VAL A 456 -10.78 27.75 28.11
CA VAL A 456 -11.92 28.41 28.77
C VAL A 456 -12.79 29.20 27.79
N ASP A 457 -12.19 29.72 26.70
CA ASP A 457 -12.85 30.55 25.71
C ASP A 457 -12.90 29.91 24.31
N GLY A 458 -12.76 28.59 24.21
CA GLY A 458 -12.85 27.84 22.96
C GLY A 458 -11.81 26.72 22.83
N TYR A 459 -11.02 26.71 21.75
CA TYR A 459 -10.05 25.65 21.48
C TYR A 459 -8.69 26.18 21.05
N LEU A 460 -7.65 25.47 21.48
CA LEU A 460 -6.31 25.61 20.94
C LEU A 460 -5.99 24.40 20.07
N ILE A 461 -5.59 24.64 18.82
CA ILE A 461 -5.35 23.60 17.82
C ILE A 461 -3.93 23.73 17.28
N ASP A 462 -3.15 22.66 17.39
CA ASP A 462 -1.80 22.53 16.84
C ASP A 462 -1.82 21.67 15.58
N PHE A 463 -1.45 22.26 14.46
CA PHE A 463 -1.27 21.58 13.19
C PHE A 463 0.22 21.33 12.96
N ASP A 464 0.63 20.07 13.00
CA ASP A 464 1.97 19.64 12.60
C ASP A 464 1.95 19.19 11.14
N LEU A 465 2.41 20.08 10.25
CA LEU A 465 2.51 19.85 8.80
C LEU A 465 3.94 19.39 8.44
N SER A 466 4.39 18.28 9.03
CA SER A 466 5.69 17.66 8.75
C SER A 466 5.59 16.30 8.08
N GLY A 467 4.40 15.96 7.55
CA GLY A 467 4.10 14.69 6.89
C GLY A 467 5.14 14.32 5.83
N GLY A 468 5.89 13.25 6.10
CA GLY A 468 6.91 12.74 5.19
C GLY A 468 8.11 13.66 4.98
N ALA A 469 8.43 14.59 5.89
CA ALA A 469 9.54 15.55 5.73
C ALA A 469 10.92 14.89 5.41
N TYR A 470 11.15 13.66 5.88
CA TYR A 470 12.35 12.86 5.60
C TYR A 470 12.37 12.21 4.21
N LEU A 471 11.28 12.29 3.44
CA LEU A 471 11.12 11.70 2.11
C LEU A 471 11.36 12.74 0.99
N PRO A 472 11.70 12.27 -0.24
CA PRO A 472 11.88 13.15 -1.40
C PRO A 472 10.65 14.01 -1.74
N HIS A 473 9.46 13.49 -1.46
CA HIS A 473 8.17 14.12 -1.75
C HIS A 473 7.56 14.84 -0.55
N GLY A 474 8.25 14.86 0.59
CA GLY A 474 7.78 15.53 1.79
C GLY A 474 7.61 17.03 1.61
N VAL A 475 6.66 17.58 2.37
CA VAL A 475 6.49 19.02 2.53
C VAL A 475 7.66 19.62 3.30
N HIS A 476 7.88 20.92 3.18
CA HIS A 476 8.72 21.64 4.12
C HIS A 476 8.03 21.64 5.49
N PRO A 477 8.67 21.18 6.57
CA PRO A 477 8.00 21.01 7.86
C PRO A 477 7.60 22.37 8.43
N VAL A 478 6.33 22.50 8.81
CA VAL A 478 5.75 23.73 9.39
C VAL A 478 4.83 23.34 10.54
N GLN A 479 4.89 24.08 11.64
CA GLN A 479 3.93 23.98 12.74
C GLN A 479 3.04 25.24 12.74
N VAL A 480 1.74 25.07 12.90
CA VAL A 480 0.78 26.19 12.98
C VAL A 480 -0.10 26.02 14.21
N LEU A 481 -0.08 27.01 15.11
CA LEU A 481 -0.92 27.07 16.29
C LEU A 481 -2.07 28.05 16.06
N VAL A 482 -3.30 27.58 16.26
CA VAL A 482 -4.53 28.33 16.03
C VAL A 482 -5.37 28.33 17.29
N HIS A 483 -5.83 29.51 17.71
CA HIS A 483 -6.83 29.68 18.75
C HIS A 483 -8.17 29.97 18.10
N VAL A 484 -9.18 29.20 18.50
CA VAL A 484 -10.55 29.30 18.04
C VAL A 484 -11.38 29.75 19.22
N HIS A 485 -11.91 30.95 19.17
CA HIS A 485 -12.74 31.48 20.24
C HIS A 485 -14.18 30.95 20.12
N ASP A 486 -14.91 30.92 21.23
CA ASP A 486 -16.32 30.49 21.29
C ASP A 486 -17.26 31.32 20.39
N ASP A 487 -16.91 32.58 20.13
CA ASP A 487 -17.61 33.47 19.18
C ASP A 487 -17.42 33.06 17.69
N GLY A 488 -16.60 32.04 17.43
CA GLY A 488 -16.29 31.52 16.10
C GLY A 488 -15.10 32.20 15.42
N ARG A 489 -14.47 33.18 16.06
CA ARG A 489 -13.29 33.86 15.55
C ARG A 489 -12.07 32.94 15.62
N VAL A 490 -11.35 32.83 14.52
CA VAL A 490 -10.15 32.00 14.39
C VAL A 490 -8.93 32.91 14.29
N LYS A 491 -7.99 32.80 15.25
CA LYS A 491 -6.75 33.58 15.31
C LYS A 491 -5.56 32.62 15.20
N THR A 492 -4.74 32.77 14.16
CA THR A 492 -3.45 32.10 14.11
C THR A 492 -2.51 32.77 15.10
N LEU A 493 -2.10 32.05 16.14
CA LEU A 493 -1.22 32.58 17.19
C LEU A 493 0.25 32.50 16.77
N ALA A 494 0.65 31.38 16.16
CA ALA A 494 2.02 31.16 15.76
C ALA A 494 2.08 30.31 14.48
N ARG A 495 3.06 30.62 13.63
CA ARG A 495 3.47 29.79 12.50
C ARG A 495 4.98 29.67 12.55
N ARG A 496 5.48 28.44 12.70
CA ARG A 496 6.91 28.16 12.82
C ARG A 496 7.36 27.28 11.67
N GLU A 497 8.26 27.81 10.85
CA GLU A 497 9.00 26.99 9.89
C GLU A 497 10.05 26.18 10.66
N LEU A 498 10.06 24.87 10.44
CA LEU A 498 10.95 23.96 11.13
C LEU A 498 12.15 23.64 10.25
N HIS A 499 13.29 23.37 10.89
CA HIS A 499 14.47 22.94 10.17
C HIS A 499 14.27 21.54 9.57
N GLN A 500 14.80 21.32 8.36
CA GLN A 500 14.87 19.98 7.79
C GLN A 500 16.07 19.24 8.37
N ASP A 501 15.82 18.36 9.34
CA ASP A 501 16.88 17.62 10.02
C ASP A 501 17.70 16.71 9.10
N PHE A 502 17.11 16.27 7.99
CA PHE A 502 17.77 15.41 7.03
C PHE A 502 18.41 16.19 5.88
N PRO A 503 19.71 15.96 5.59
CA PRO A 503 20.35 16.60 4.46
C PRO A 503 19.70 16.17 3.14
N ALA A 504 19.73 17.05 2.15
CA ALA A 504 19.09 16.80 0.85
C ALA A 504 19.55 15.48 0.20
N ILE A 505 20.84 15.14 0.29
CA ILE A 505 21.36 13.89 -0.26
C ILE A 505 20.68 12.64 0.34
N PHE A 506 20.36 12.67 1.63
CA PHE A 506 19.63 11.60 2.29
C PHE A 506 18.16 11.56 1.84
N ARG A 507 17.50 12.72 1.81
CA ARG A 507 16.09 12.83 1.37
C ARG A 507 15.92 12.32 -0.06
N TYR A 508 16.84 12.64 -0.97
CA TYR A 508 16.77 12.28 -2.39
C TYR A 508 17.57 11.01 -2.75
N ARG A 509 18.03 10.20 -1.78
CA ARG A 509 18.90 9.03 -2.01
C ARG A 509 18.35 7.99 -3.00
N HIS A 510 17.04 7.80 -3.01
CA HIS A 510 16.36 6.85 -3.93
C HIS A 510 16.07 7.45 -5.31
N TRP A 511 16.08 8.78 -5.41
CA TRP A 511 15.84 9.50 -6.66
C TRP A 511 17.15 9.72 -7.43
N LEU A 512 18.24 9.95 -6.71
CA LEU A 512 19.53 10.37 -7.26
C LEU A 512 20.13 9.41 -8.31
N PRO A 513 20.14 8.07 -8.14
CA PRO A 513 20.77 7.18 -9.11
C PRO A 513 20.07 7.19 -10.48
N SER A 514 18.77 7.48 -10.49
CA SER A 514 17.96 7.61 -11.71
C SER A 514 16.63 8.33 -11.45
N PRO A 515 16.55 9.64 -11.72
CA PRO A 515 15.29 10.38 -11.64
C PRO A 515 14.17 9.81 -12.52
N LEU A 516 14.54 9.30 -13.70
CA LEU A 516 13.61 8.75 -14.68
C LEU A 516 13.01 7.43 -14.18
N LEU A 517 13.83 6.48 -13.72
CA LEU A 517 13.33 5.22 -13.17
C LEU A 517 12.56 5.44 -11.88
N TYR A 518 12.95 6.41 -11.05
CA TYR A 518 12.17 6.78 -9.86
C TYR A 518 10.75 7.20 -10.24
N ARG A 519 10.60 8.10 -11.23
CA ARG A 519 9.28 8.51 -11.74
C ARG A 519 8.52 7.36 -12.38
N LEU A 520 9.20 6.49 -13.14
CA LEU A 520 8.57 5.31 -13.74
C LEU A 520 8.10 4.31 -12.67
N GLY A 521 8.86 4.15 -11.58
CA GLY A 521 8.47 3.35 -10.42
C GLY A 521 7.24 3.92 -9.72
N GLU A 522 7.21 5.23 -9.47
CA GLU A 522 6.01 5.92 -8.95
C GLU A 522 4.80 5.76 -9.89
N ALA A 523 4.99 5.91 -11.20
CA ALA A 523 3.93 5.71 -12.18
C ALA A 523 3.42 4.25 -12.17
N GLY A 524 4.34 3.27 -12.06
CA GLY A 524 4.00 1.85 -11.95
C GLY A 524 3.21 1.52 -10.68
N ARG A 525 3.62 2.04 -9.52
CA ARG A 525 2.88 1.86 -8.24
C ARG A 525 1.48 2.44 -8.29
N ASN A 526 1.29 3.55 -9.00
CA ASN A 526 0.02 4.25 -9.14
C ASN A 526 -0.78 3.82 -10.39
N LEU A 527 -0.30 2.82 -11.15
CA LEU A 527 -0.98 2.34 -12.35
C LEU A 527 -2.36 1.77 -11.97
N PHE A 528 -3.43 2.36 -12.53
CA PHE A 528 -4.83 2.07 -12.19
C PHE A 528 -5.20 2.31 -10.71
N ALA A 529 -4.37 3.01 -9.94
CA ALA A 529 -4.73 3.39 -8.58
C ALA A 529 -5.76 4.54 -8.60
N PRO A 530 -6.71 4.57 -7.66
CA PRO A 530 -7.55 5.75 -7.48
C PRO A 530 -6.72 7.00 -7.17
N PRO A 531 -7.25 8.20 -7.49
CA PRO A 531 -6.73 9.43 -6.93
C PRO A 531 -6.64 9.30 -5.41
N ARG A 532 -5.54 9.78 -4.82
CA ARG A 532 -5.40 9.83 -3.37
C ARG A 532 -6.54 10.68 -2.79
N ALA A 533 -7.09 10.25 -1.66
CA ALA A 533 -8.19 10.97 -1.00
C ALA A 533 -7.75 12.36 -0.48
N TYR A 534 -6.44 12.58 -0.39
CA TYR A 534 -5.82 13.82 0.04
C TYR A 534 -4.62 14.17 -0.85
N ALA A 535 -4.40 15.48 -1.01
CA ALA A 535 -3.22 16.02 -1.66
C ALA A 535 -2.05 16.11 -0.67
N THR A 536 -0.82 16.13 -1.19
CA THR A 536 0.41 16.42 -0.45
C THR A 536 1.15 17.52 -1.20
N SER A 537 1.68 18.51 -0.49
CA SER A 537 2.50 19.56 -1.09
C SER A 537 3.89 19.02 -1.37
N ARG A 538 4.24 18.83 -2.65
CA ARG A 538 5.57 18.34 -3.02
C ARG A 538 6.56 19.50 -3.04
N THR A 539 7.59 19.41 -2.22
CA THR A 539 8.71 20.34 -2.29
C THR A 539 9.46 20.14 -3.62
N PRO A 540 9.80 21.19 -4.38
CA PRO A 540 10.60 21.06 -5.58
C PRO A 540 11.97 20.48 -5.25
N VAL A 541 12.51 19.66 -6.16
CA VAL A 541 13.85 19.08 -6.01
C VAL A 541 14.89 20.23 -6.08
N PRO A 542 15.76 20.39 -5.07
CA PRO A 542 16.77 21.44 -5.06
C PRO A 542 17.73 21.35 -6.25
N ALA A 543 18.16 22.50 -6.79
CA ALA A 543 19.09 22.56 -7.93
C ALA A 543 20.38 21.74 -7.74
N PRO A 544 21.03 21.71 -6.55
CA PRO A 544 22.21 20.87 -6.33
C PRO A 544 21.95 19.38 -6.58
N MET A 545 20.75 18.88 -6.30
CA MET A 545 20.39 17.48 -6.54
C MET A 545 20.23 17.19 -8.03
N TRP A 546 19.73 18.14 -8.83
CA TRP A 546 19.71 18.02 -10.28
C TRP A 546 21.11 17.97 -10.87
N TRP A 547 22.02 18.82 -10.40
CA TRP A 547 23.42 18.78 -10.82
C TRP A 547 24.09 17.46 -10.46
N LEU A 548 23.85 16.95 -9.25
CA LEU A 548 24.41 15.68 -8.81
C LEU A 548 23.86 14.50 -9.63
N ALA A 549 22.55 14.45 -9.90
CA ALA A 549 21.97 13.44 -10.78
C ALA A 549 22.52 13.54 -12.21
N GLY A 550 22.69 14.76 -12.73
CA GLY A 550 23.32 15.00 -14.03
C GLY A 550 24.77 14.51 -14.09
N ALA A 551 25.56 14.76 -13.04
CA ALA A 551 26.92 14.26 -12.92
C ALA A 551 26.96 12.72 -12.93
N TRP A 552 26.04 12.07 -12.20
CA TRP A 552 25.89 10.60 -12.22
C TRP A 552 25.55 10.06 -13.61
N SER A 553 24.68 10.75 -14.37
CA SER A 553 24.39 10.41 -15.76
C SER A 553 25.60 10.57 -16.69
N VAL A 554 26.40 11.62 -16.52
CA VAL A 554 27.64 11.80 -17.30
C VAL A 554 28.66 10.71 -16.98
N ILE A 555 28.85 10.37 -15.70
CA ILE A 555 29.71 9.26 -15.27
C ILE A 555 29.24 7.94 -15.90
N ALA A 556 27.93 7.67 -15.85
CA ALA A 556 27.35 6.49 -16.48
C ALA A 556 27.57 6.47 -18.00
N LEU A 557 27.47 7.62 -18.68
CA LEU A 557 27.75 7.74 -20.11
C LEU A 557 29.22 7.45 -20.42
N ILE A 558 30.17 8.04 -19.69
CA ILE A 558 31.61 7.79 -19.86
C ILE A 558 31.91 6.30 -19.62
N GLY A 559 31.36 5.71 -18.57
CA GLY A 559 31.44 4.28 -18.28
C GLY A 559 30.86 3.42 -19.40
N GLY A 560 29.75 3.84 -19.99
CA GLY A 560 29.12 3.21 -21.16
C GLY A 560 29.98 3.29 -22.42
N VAL A 561 30.61 4.44 -22.70
CA VAL A 561 31.54 4.61 -23.84
C VAL A 561 32.75 3.70 -23.69
N TRP A 562 33.36 3.71 -22.50
CA TRP A 562 34.51 2.88 -22.16
C TRP A 562 34.20 1.39 -22.27
N LEU A 563 33.06 0.96 -21.72
CA LEU A 563 32.62 -0.44 -21.80
C LEU A 563 32.27 -0.82 -23.24
N GLY A 564 31.56 0.03 -23.97
CA GLY A 564 31.22 -0.17 -25.37
C GLY A 564 32.44 -0.28 -26.29
N ALA A 565 33.56 0.37 -25.96
CA ALA A 565 34.82 0.24 -26.69
C ALA A 565 35.53 -1.11 -26.42
N ARG A 566 35.33 -1.69 -25.23
CA ARG A 566 35.96 -2.96 -24.80
C ARG A 566 35.10 -4.20 -25.07
N ARG A 567 33.91 -4.04 -25.64
CA ARG A 567 32.92 -5.10 -25.84
C ARG A 567 32.50 -5.15 -27.31
N ARG A 568 32.23 -6.35 -27.81
CA ARG A 568 31.69 -6.55 -29.17
C ARG A 568 30.18 -6.26 -29.17
N ILE A 569 29.82 -4.97 -29.21
CA ILE A 569 28.43 -4.51 -29.27
C ILE A 569 28.17 -3.88 -30.65
N PRO A 570 27.13 -4.29 -31.39
CA PRO A 570 26.82 -3.67 -32.67
C PRO A 570 26.48 -2.19 -32.48
N TRP A 571 26.89 -1.34 -33.44
CA TRP A 571 26.79 0.12 -33.34
C TRP A 571 25.42 0.64 -32.89
N ARG A 572 24.33 0.13 -33.48
CA ARG A 572 22.96 0.54 -33.12
C ARG A 572 22.63 0.25 -31.66
N ALA A 573 23.00 -0.93 -31.17
CA ALA A 573 22.79 -1.30 -29.77
C ALA A 573 23.71 -0.47 -28.85
N ARG A 574 24.95 -0.20 -29.27
CA ARG A 574 25.87 0.68 -28.53
C ARG A 574 25.26 2.07 -28.37
N MET A 575 24.76 2.69 -29.44
CA MET A 575 24.12 4.01 -29.36
C MET A 575 22.88 4.01 -28.46
N ALA A 576 22.03 2.98 -28.56
CA ALA A 576 20.87 2.82 -27.68
C ALA A 576 21.29 2.74 -26.20
N TRP A 577 22.35 1.99 -25.89
CA TRP A 577 22.89 1.91 -24.53
C TRP A 577 23.54 3.19 -24.04
N LEU A 578 24.23 3.94 -24.90
CA LEU A 578 24.77 5.26 -24.52
C LEU A 578 23.63 6.25 -24.22
N ALA A 579 22.59 6.28 -25.06
CA ALA A 579 21.39 7.07 -24.80
C ALA A 579 20.72 6.66 -23.48
N ALA A 580 20.62 5.35 -23.21
CA ALA A 580 20.11 4.85 -21.94
C ALA A 580 21.01 5.27 -20.75
N CYS A 581 22.34 5.19 -20.86
CA CYS A 581 23.25 5.64 -19.79
C CYS A 581 23.11 7.13 -19.50
N LEU A 582 22.88 7.96 -20.51
CA LEU A 582 22.64 9.39 -20.33
C LEU A 582 21.28 9.68 -19.68
N ALA A 583 20.21 9.04 -20.15
CA ALA A 583 18.85 9.33 -19.71
C ALA A 583 18.46 8.64 -18.39
N ILE A 584 18.89 7.39 -18.20
CA ILE A 584 18.58 6.56 -17.03
C ILE A 584 19.68 6.65 -15.98
N GLY A 585 20.93 6.92 -16.37
CA GLY A 585 22.05 7.04 -15.44
C GLY A 585 22.70 5.70 -15.10
N VAL A 586 23.18 5.60 -13.86
CA VAL A 586 23.99 4.48 -13.37
C VAL A 586 23.32 3.11 -13.50
N PRO A 587 21.99 2.94 -13.27
CA PRO A 587 21.33 1.66 -13.47
C PRO A 587 21.45 1.11 -14.90
N ALA A 588 21.40 1.97 -15.92
CA ALA A 588 21.57 1.53 -17.31
C ALA A 588 23.02 1.11 -17.61
N TRP A 589 24.01 1.81 -17.04
CA TRP A 589 25.42 1.43 -17.16
C TRP A 589 25.71 0.07 -16.53
N ILE A 590 25.21 -0.19 -15.31
CA ILE A 590 25.36 -1.50 -14.64
C ILE A 590 24.61 -2.59 -15.42
N SER A 591 23.41 -2.30 -15.92
CA SER A 591 22.63 -3.22 -16.76
C SER A 591 23.38 -3.61 -18.05
N LEU A 592 24.02 -2.64 -18.72
CA LEU A 592 24.90 -2.88 -19.87
C LEU A 592 26.06 -3.82 -19.50
N TRP A 593 26.70 -3.60 -18.36
CA TRP A 593 27.79 -4.44 -17.87
C TRP A 593 27.37 -5.89 -17.60
N LEU A 594 26.17 -6.08 -17.03
CA LEU A 594 25.61 -7.41 -16.75
C LEU A 594 25.19 -8.15 -18.02
N LEU A 595 24.61 -7.45 -19.01
CA LEU A 595 24.12 -8.04 -20.26
C LEU A 595 25.21 -8.27 -21.32
N TYR A 596 26.36 -7.59 -21.22
CA TYR A 596 27.47 -7.71 -22.15
C TYR A 596 28.79 -7.98 -21.40
N PRO A 597 29.10 -9.24 -21.01
CA PRO A 597 30.37 -9.64 -20.38
C PRO A 597 31.56 -9.64 -21.36
N ARG A 598 32.80 -9.70 -20.84
CA ARG A 598 34.05 -9.65 -21.64
C ARG A 598 34.27 -10.93 -22.43
N ASN A 599 34.11 -12.06 -21.75
CA ASN A 599 34.43 -13.38 -22.26
C ASN A 599 33.18 -14.25 -22.17
N ALA A 600 32.86 -14.99 -23.22
CA ALA A 600 31.78 -15.96 -23.23
C ALA A 600 32.02 -17.15 -22.28
N SER A 601 33.25 -17.32 -21.77
CA SER A 601 33.69 -18.43 -20.91
C SER A 601 33.56 -18.22 -19.40
N GLU A 602 33.24 -17.00 -18.91
CA GLU A 602 33.03 -16.72 -17.46
C GLU A 602 31.69 -17.27 -16.91
N SER A 603 30.94 -18.01 -17.71
CA SER A 603 29.61 -18.55 -17.36
C SER A 603 29.63 -20.02 -16.92
N VAL A 604 30.81 -20.67 -16.88
CA VAL A 604 30.98 -22.10 -16.51
C VAL A 604 31.35 -22.31 -15.03
N SER A 605 31.67 -21.26 -14.27
CA SER A 605 31.97 -21.34 -12.82
C SER A 605 30.73 -21.16 -11.94
#